data_AF-A0A849UAJ1-F1
#
_entry.id   AF-A0A849UAJ1-F1
#
_cell.length_a   1.000
_cell.length_b   1.000
_cell.length_c   1.000
_cell.angle_alpha   90.00
_cell.angle_beta   90.00
_cell.angle_gamma   90.00
#
_symmetry.space_group_name_H-M   'P 1'
#
loop_
_entity.id
_entity.type
_entity.pdbx_description
1 polymer ?
#
loop_
_entity_poly.entity_id
_entity_poly.type
_entity_poly.pdbx_seq_one_letter_code
_entity_poly.pdbx_strand_id
1 'polypeptide(L)'
;MSNRLIINDASLPFSSDIECNNKLESFFKIIHHADSAGISFNQADEMHGNWNALNYAEGFIFGEWINRIDKTSALIVKNVISKVDCPLIEFEENIRETLGSILFMLSSDRSIEVTSLGLASIIDLHAISFPSHNKWVSNPISIVRQWEENQEWQEQLVDVPNISSLDHLKSYIAELDQKRQQNKNYLRDLTLQDNVDFPNLIFCKSALKNLNSSSVTVDDFHKIINALLKLNDAILISNNLEELILNSELTISGESNPTMEYRKYARQREFIHPILGRMLFEQHVKNFPDAKRMHILANYTDNTVSIGYFGSHLPTVNDPK
;
A
#
# COMPACT_ATOMS: atom_id res chain seq x y z
N MET A 1 -6.89 2.79 0.99
CA MET A 1 -6.94 1.48 0.31
C MET A 1 -5.71 1.30 -0.55
N SER A 2 -4.78 0.49 -0.04
CA SER A 2 -3.65 0.00 -0.83
C SER A 2 -4.14 -1.06 -1.82
N ASN A 3 -3.37 -1.30 -2.88
CA ASN A 3 -3.67 -2.31 -3.89
C ASN A 3 -3.22 -3.71 -3.44
N ARG A 4 -3.55 -4.07 -2.19
CA ARG A 4 -3.07 -5.28 -1.51
C ARG A 4 -4.18 -5.94 -0.72
N LEU A 5 -4.15 -7.27 -0.67
CA LEU A 5 -5.05 -8.10 0.11
C LEU A 5 -4.28 -8.98 1.12
N ILE A 6 -4.86 -9.20 2.29
CA ILE A 6 -4.34 -10.16 3.28
C ILE A 6 -5.04 -11.51 3.10
N ILE A 7 -4.29 -12.58 2.91
CA ILE A 7 -4.86 -13.93 2.86
C ILE A 7 -5.35 -14.30 4.26
N ASN A 8 -6.64 -14.58 4.40
CA ASN A 8 -7.23 -15.10 5.63
C ASN A 8 -7.05 -16.61 5.70
N ASP A 9 -5.93 -17.04 6.26
CA ASP A 9 -5.55 -18.42 6.50
C ASP A 9 -6.49 -19.17 7.46
N ALA A 10 -7.06 -18.49 8.46
CA ALA A 10 -8.07 -19.07 9.36
C ALA A 10 -9.34 -19.56 8.64
N SER A 11 -9.49 -19.21 7.36
CA SER A 11 -10.53 -19.77 6.49
C SER A 11 -10.23 -21.16 5.95
N LEU A 12 -9.12 -21.80 6.32
CA LEU A 12 -8.86 -23.22 6.14
C LEU A 12 -8.89 -23.96 7.49
N PRO A 13 -9.12 -25.30 7.50
CA PRO A 13 -9.45 -26.16 6.36
C PRO A 13 -10.94 -26.13 5.98
N PHE A 14 -11.27 -26.73 4.83
CA PHE A 14 -12.62 -27.15 4.44
C PHE A 14 -13.10 -28.31 5.30
N SER A 15 -14.42 -28.45 5.44
CA SER A 15 -15.02 -29.50 6.27
C SER A 15 -14.79 -30.91 5.75
N SER A 16 -14.51 -31.06 4.44
CA SER A 16 -14.23 -32.34 3.79
C SER A 16 -13.49 -32.16 2.46
N ASP A 17 -12.86 -33.23 1.98
CA ASP A 17 -12.29 -33.33 0.62
C ASP A 17 -13.34 -33.03 -0.47
N ILE A 18 -14.58 -33.50 -0.31
CA ILE A 18 -15.67 -33.24 -1.27
C ILE A 18 -15.98 -31.74 -1.37
N GLU A 19 -16.11 -31.06 -0.23
CA GLU A 19 -16.38 -29.62 -0.23
C GLU A 19 -15.20 -28.84 -0.81
N CYS A 20 -13.98 -29.23 -0.44
CA CYS A 20 -12.75 -28.66 -0.96
C CYS A 20 -12.71 -28.76 -2.50
N ASN A 21 -12.93 -29.96 -3.05
CA ASN A 21 -12.95 -30.23 -4.48
C ASN A 21 -13.93 -29.30 -5.24
N ASN A 22 -15.09 -29.02 -4.65
CA ASN A 22 -16.14 -28.23 -5.30
C ASN A 22 -15.90 -26.71 -5.24
N LYS A 23 -15.15 -26.23 -4.24
CA LYS A 23 -15.08 -24.79 -3.92
C LYS A 23 -13.67 -24.20 -4.02
N LEU A 24 -12.61 -25.01 -3.97
CA LEU A 24 -11.25 -24.49 -4.00
C LEU A 24 -10.93 -23.78 -5.32
N GLU A 25 -11.49 -24.25 -6.43
CA GLU A 25 -11.31 -23.64 -7.75
C GLU A 25 -11.78 -22.17 -7.80
N SER A 26 -12.88 -21.83 -7.11
CA SER A 26 -13.38 -20.45 -7.11
C SER A 26 -12.40 -19.50 -6.41
N PHE A 27 -11.71 -19.97 -5.37
CA PHE A 27 -10.67 -19.18 -4.70
C PHE A 27 -9.51 -18.85 -5.66
N PHE A 28 -8.96 -19.86 -6.36
CA PHE A 28 -7.87 -19.63 -7.33
C PHE A 28 -8.30 -18.75 -8.50
N LYS A 29 -9.56 -18.82 -8.93
CA LYS A 29 -10.11 -17.88 -9.93
C LYS A 29 -10.09 -16.45 -9.41
N ILE A 30 -10.50 -16.20 -8.16
CA ILE A 30 -10.45 -14.86 -7.55
C ILE A 30 -9.01 -14.35 -7.51
N ILE A 31 -8.06 -15.16 -7.02
CA ILE A 31 -6.63 -14.79 -6.98
C ILE A 31 -6.11 -14.44 -8.37
N HIS A 32 -6.40 -15.26 -9.38
CA HIS A 32 -5.97 -15.00 -10.75
C HIS A 32 -6.54 -13.70 -11.33
N HIS A 33 -7.81 -13.41 -11.07
CA HIS A 33 -8.45 -12.17 -11.51
C HIS A 33 -7.89 -10.95 -10.79
N ALA A 34 -7.61 -11.06 -9.49
CA ALA A 34 -7.01 -9.99 -8.69
C ALA A 34 -5.57 -9.70 -9.13
N ASP A 35 -4.74 -10.72 -9.34
CA ASP A 35 -3.38 -10.61 -9.89
C ASP A 35 -3.38 -9.94 -11.27
N SER A 36 -4.31 -10.35 -12.15
CA SER A 36 -4.49 -9.72 -13.47
C SER A 36 -4.90 -8.25 -13.41
N ALA A 37 -5.52 -7.81 -12.29
CA ALA A 37 -5.85 -6.42 -11.99
C ALA A 37 -4.70 -5.67 -11.27
N GLY A 38 -3.55 -6.32 -11.09
CA GLY A 38 -2.36 -5.78 -10.44
C GLY A 38 -2.48 -5.69 -8.92
N ILE A 39 -3.40 -6.42 -8.30
CA ILE A 39 -3.53 -6.49 -6.83
C ILE A 39 -2.50 -7.49 -6.30
N SER A 40 -1.72 -7.09 -5.30
CA SER A 40 -0.76 -7.99 -4.64
C SER A 40 -1.33 -8.61 -3.36
N PHE A 41 -0.65 -9.63 -2.83
CA PHE A 41 -1.11 -10.40 -1.69
C PHE A 41 -0.04 -10.46 -0.60
N ASN A 42 -0.48 -10.56 0.64
CA ASN A 42 0.39 -10.77 1.79
C ASN A 42 -0.19 -11.83 2.73
N GLN A 43 0.71 -12.49 3.45
CA GLN A 43 0.40 -13.39 4.56
C GLN A 43 0.67 -12.67 5.88
N ALA A 44 -0.13 -12.97 6.90
CA ALA A 44 0.08 -12.42 8.25
C ALA A 44 1.13 -13.19 9.06
N ASP A 45 1.32 -14.48 8.78
CA ASP A 45 2.27 -15.34 9.50
C ASP A 45 2.95 -16.39 8.61
N GLU A 46 3.99 -17.01 9.17
CA GLU A 46 4.79 -18.08 8.55
C GLU A 46 4.10 -19.45 8.56
N MET A 47 2.94 -19.60 9.21
CA MET A 47 2.33 -20.91 9.44
C MET A 47 1.90 -21.59 8.13
N HIS A 48 1.76 -20.81 7.06
CA HIS A 48 1.20 -21.23 5.81
C HIS A 48 2.18 -20.99 4.66
N GLY A 49 3.09 -21.96 4.46
CA GLY A 49 4.07 -21.94 3.38
C GLY A 49 3.48 -21.99 1.95
N ASN A 50 4.26 -22.53 1.01
CA ASN A 50 3.86 -22.70 -0.40
C ASN A 50 2.45 -23.30 -0.53
N TRP A 51 1.63 -22.83 -1.49
CA TRP A 51 0.28 -23.34 -1.79
C TRP A 51 0.13 -24.87 -1.73
N ASN A 52 1.17 -25.62 -2.08
CA ASN A 52 1.16 -27.08 -2.05
C ASN A 52 1.21 -27.70 -0.63
N ALA A 53 1.60 -26.93 0.38
CA ALA A 53 1.80 -27.35 1.76
C ALA A 53 0.62 -27.00 2.68
N LEU A 54 -0.38 -26.27 2.18
CA LEU A 54 -1.56 -25.90 2.97
C LEU A 54 -2.43 -27.11 3.27
N ASN A 55 -2.95 -27.17 4.50
CA ASN A 55 -3.97 -28.14 4.88
C ASN A 55 -5.34 -27.66 4.38
N TYR A 56 -5.72 -28.11 3.18
CA TYR A 56 -7.00 -27.73 2.59
C TYR A 56 -8.19 -28.50 3.18
N ALA A 57 -8.03 -29.80 3.44
CA ALA A 57 -9.01 -30.63 4.13
C ALA A 57 -8.32 -31.93 4.58
N GLU A 58 -8.90 -32.62 5.55
CA GLU A 58 -8.39 -33.93 5.98
C GLU A 58 -8.34 -34.90 4.80
N GLY A 59 -7.16 -35.49 4.57
CA GLY A 59 -6.92 -36.44 3.47
C GLY A 59 -6.84 -35.83 2.07
N PHE A 60 -6.97 -34.51 1.92
CA PHE A 60 -6.89 -33.84 0.62
C PHE A 60 -5.45 -33.69 0.14
N ILE A 61 -5.17 -34.11 -1.09
CA ILE A 61 -3.85 -34.00 -1.72
C ILE A 61 -3.92 -33.01 -2.88
N PHE A 62 -3.40 -31.80 -2.68
CA PHE A 62 -3.50 -30.68 -3.63
C PHE A 62 -2.93 -31.00 -5.02
N GLY A 63 -1.78 -31.67 -5.08
CA GLY A 63 -1.17 -32.08 -6.35
C GLY A 63 -2.02 -33.08 -7.13
N GLU A 64 -2.74 -33.98 -6.45
CA GLU A 64 -3.67 -34.90 -7.11
C GLU A 64 -4.92 -34.19 -7.60
N TRP A 65 -5.47 -33.28 -6.78
CA TRP A 65 -6.62 -32.46 -7.15
C TRP A 65 -6.37 -31.66 -8.43
N ILE A 66 -5.23 -30.99 -8.56
CA ILE A 66 -4.86 -30.24 -9.78
C ILE A 66 -4.88 -31.12 -11.04
N ASN A 67 -4.53 -32.41 -10.92
CA ASN A 67 -4.53 -33.33 -12.05
C ASN A 67 -5.92 -33.89 -12.39
N ARG A 68 -6.90 -33.74 -11.49
CA ARG A 68 -8.28 -34.24 -11.68
C ARG A 68 -9.25 -33.17 -12.20
N ILE A 69 -9.00 -31.89 -11.92
CA ILE A 69 -9.84 -30.78 -12.41
C ILE A 69 -9.67 -30.56 -13.93
N ASP A 70 -10.56 -29.78 -14.52
CA ASP A 70 -10.51 -29.50 -15.95
C ASP A 70 -9.23 -28.76 -16.35
N LYS A 71 -8.81 -28.90 -17.62
CA LYS A 71 -7.54 -28.36 -18.10
C LYS A 71 -7.43 -26.84 -17.97
N THR A 72 -8.54 -26.11 -18.12
CA THR A 72 -8.55 -24.65 -18.03
C THR A 72 -8.35 -24.22 -16.59
N SER A 73 -9.08 -24.82 -15.66
CA SER A 73 -8.94 -24.53 -14.22
C SER A 73 -7.57 -24.96 -13.69
N ALA A 74 -7.07 -26.12 -14.11
CA ALA A 74 -5.71 -26.56 -13.79
C ALA A 74 -4.64 -25.56 -14.27
N LEU A 75 -4.82 -24.95 -15.44
CA LEU A 75 -3.90 -23.93 -15.95
C LEU A 75 -3.95 -22.65 -15.09
N ILE A 76 -5.15 -22.20 -14.70
CA ILE A 76 -5.33 -21.05 -13.81
C ILE A 76 -4.60 -21.29 -12.48
N VAL A 77 -4.86 -22.44 -11.84
CA VAL A 77 -4.24 -22.81 -10.55
C VAL A 77 -2.71 -22.85 -10.69
N LYS A 78 -2.18 -23.50 -11.74
CA LYS A 78 -0.73 -23.56 -11.99
C LYS A 78 -0.12 -22.18 -12.20
N ASN A 79 -0.80 -21.30 -12.93
CA ASN A 79 -0.34 -19.92 -13.13
C ASN A 79 -0.25 -19.18 -11.79
N VAL A 80 -1.29 -19.27 -10.96
CA VAL A 80 -1.30 -18.66 -9.62
C VAL A 80 -0.12 -19.15 -8.79
N ILE A 81 0.06 -20.46 -8.66
CA ILE A 81 1.15 -21.05 -7.85
C ILE A 81 2.53 -20.57 -8.34
N SER A 82 2.70 -20.42 -9.65
CA SER A 82 3.99 -20.06 -10.24
C SER A 82 4.33 -18.56 -10.23
N LYS A 83 3.31 -17.69 -10.17
CA LYS A 83 3.49 -16.23 -10.40
C LYS A 83 3.08 -15.37 -9.22
N VAL A 84 2.07 -15.80 -8.47
CA VAL A 84 1.50 -15.00 -7.39
C VAL A 84 2.38 -15.21 -6.16
N ASP A 85 3.19 -14.19 -5.89
CA ASP A 85 3.97 -14.10 -4.67
C ASP A 85 3.06 -13.64 -3.52
N CYS A 86 3.25 -14.23 -2.35
CA CYS A 86 2.46 -13.96 -1.15
C CYS A 86 3.41 -13.78 0.04
N PRO A 87 4.28 -12.77 0.02
CA PRO A 87 5.27 -12.58 1.06
C PRO A 87 4.61 -12.27 2.40
N LEU A 88 5.30 -12.65 3.47
CA LEU A 88 4.99 -12.19 4.81
C LEU A 88 5.01 -10.67 4.83
N ILE A 89 4.02 -10.11 5.49
CA ILE A 89 3.99 -8.68 5.72
C ILE A 89 5.04 -8.27 6.75
N GLU A 90 5.90 -7.33 6.34
CA GLU A 90 6.93 -6.77 7.21
C GLU A 90 6.38 -5.53 7.93
N PHE A 91 6.66 -5.46 9.22
CA PHE A 91 6.28 -4.35 10.08
C PHE A 91 7.52 -3.83 10.80
N GLU A 92 7.50 -2.53 11.10
CA GLU A 92 8.42 -1.94 12.08
C GLU A 92 8.22 -2.61 13.45
N GLU A 93 9.29 -2.68 14.24
CA GLU A 93 9.36 -3.49 15.47
C GLU A 93 8.32 -3.06 16.52
N ASN A 94 8.08 -1.75 16.65
CA ASN A 94 7.02 -1.18 17.49
C ASN A 94 5.60 -1.64 17.10
N ILE A 95 5.33 -1.77 15.79
CA ILE A 95 4.04 -2.26 15.29
C ILE A 95 3.91 -3.75 15.58
N ARG A 96 4.99 -4.53 15.42
CA ARG A 96 4.99 -5.96 15.78
C ARG A 96 4.71 -6.20 17.25
N GLU A 97 5.34 -5.44 18.13
CA GLU A 97 5.10 -5.53 19.58
C GLU A 97 3.64 -5.21 19.92
N THR A 98 3.08 -4.17 19.31
CA THR A 98 1.68 -3.79 19.51
C THR A 98 0.72 -4.87 18.97
N LEU A 99 1.04 -5.49 17.84
CA LEU A 99 0.24 -6.60 17.31
C LEU A 99 0.30 -7.83 18.20
N GLY A 100 1.47 -8.13 18.78
CA GLY A 100 1.68 -9.27 19.66
C GLY A 100 0.95 -9.18 21.01
N SER A 101 0.48 -7.99 21.40
CA SER A 101 -0.31 -7.78 22.63
C SER A 101 -1.82 -7.82 22.42
N ILE A 102 -2.27 -8.03 21.18
CA ILE A 102 -3.69 -8.03 20.80
C ILE A 102 -4.14 -9.43 20.40
N LEU A 103 -5.27 -9.87 20.95
CA LEU A 103 -5.96 -11.10 20.52
C LEU A 103 -7.07 -10.77 19.53
N PHE A 104 -7.13 -11.51 18.43
CA PHE A 104 -8.16 -11.39 17.41
C PHE A 104 -8.95 -12.68 17.30
N MET A 105 -10.25 -12.62 17.54
CA MET A 105 -11.13 -13.78 17.49
C MET A 105 -12.31 -13.55 16.56
N LEU A 106 -12.84 -14.60 15.97
CA LEU A 106 -14.06 -14.48 15.18
C LEU A 106 -15.27 -14.14 16.08
N SER A 107 -16.07 -13.15 15.69
CA SER A 107 -17.21 -12.72 16.52
C SER A 107 -18.28 -13.79 16.72
N SER A 108 -18.54 -14.60 15.67
CA SER A 108 -19.50 -15.69 15.73
C SER A 108 -18.99 -16.92 16.49
N ASP A 109 -17.68 -17.05 16.68
CA ASP A 109 -17.05 -18.19 17.36
C ASP A 109 -15.71 -17.77 17.94
N ARG A 110 -15.73 -17.36 19.22
CA ARG A 110 -14.55 -16.84 19.93
C ARG A 110 -13.46 -17.88 20.18
N SER A 111 -13.70 -19.17 19.85
CA SER A 111 -12.64 -20.19 19.92
C SER A 111 -11.67 -20.13 18.74
N ILE A 112 -11.99 -19.34 17.71
CA ILE A 112 -11.23 -19.24 16.47
C ILE A 112 -10.43 -17.95 16.47
N GLU A 113 -9.12 -18.10 16.52
CA GLU A 113 -8.17 -17.01 16.31
C GLU A 113 -8.13 -16.61 14.83
N VAL A 114 -8.11 -15.31 14.56
CA VAL A 114 -8.20 -14.74 13.20
C VAL A 114 -7.17 -13.63 13.00
N THR A 115 -5.91 -13.94 13.28
CA THR A 115 -4.79 -12.99 13.23
C THR A 115 -4.69 -12.26 11.89
N SER A 116 -4.89 -12.96 10.76
CA SER A 116 -4.91 -12.34 9.43
C SER A 116 -6.01 -11.29 9.25
N LEU A 117 -7.22 -11.53 9.78
CA LEU A 117 -8.31 -10.54 9.75
C LEU A 117 -8.04 -9.37 10.70
N GLY A 118 -7.52 -9.68 11.90
CA GLY A 118 -7.08 -8.70 12.87
C GLY A 118 -6.06 -7.74 12.30
N LEU A 119 -5.07 -8.29 11.62
CA LEU A 119 -4.06 -7.53 10.93
C LEU A 119 -4.67 -6.65 9.85
N ALA A 120 -5.46 -7.21 8.94
CA ALA A 120 -6.13 -6.45 7.88
C ALA A 120 -6.92 -5.25 8.44
N SER A 121 -7.54 -5.41 9.62
CA SER A 121 -8.27 -4.33 10.29
C SER A 121 -7.37 -3.18 10.78
N ILE A 122 -6.15 -3.48 11.25
CA ILE A 122 -5.22 -2.48 11.78
C ILE A 122 -4.61 -1.64 10.67
N ILE A 123 -4.31 -2.27 9.53
CA ILE A 123 -3.66 -1.60 8.39
C ILE A 123 -4.64 -1.18 7.28
N ASP A 124 -5.94 -1.17 7.56
CA ASP A 124 -7.01 -0.77 6.63
C ASP A 124 -6.93 -1.47 5.27
N LEU A 125 -6.71 -2.79 5.30
CA LEU A 125 -6.70 -3.66 4.12
C LEU A 125 -7.92 -4.58 4.09
N HIS A 126 -8.21 -5.11 2.90
CA HIS A 126 -9.21 -6.15 2.72
C HIS A 126 -8.57 -7.52 2.91
N ALA A 127 -9.31 -8.43 3.53
CA ALA A 127 -8.97 -9.83 3.58
C ALA A 127 -9.46 -10.56 2.32
N ILE A 128 -8.85 -11.68 2.00
CA ILE A 128 -9.34 -12.65 1.00
C ILE A 128 -9.41 -14.03 1.65
N SER A 129 -10.60 -14.63 1.63
CA SER A 129 -10.86 -15.89 2.35
C SER A 129 -11.17 -17.04 1.39
N PHE A 130 -10.74 -18.23 1.77
CA PHE A 130 -11.21 -19.48 1.19
C PHE A 130 -12.71 -19.65 1.52
N PRO A 131 -13.55 -20.05 0.54
CA PRO A 131 -14.98 -20.24 0.75
C PRO A 131 -15.30 -21.57 1.46
N SER A 132 -14.55 -21.90 2.50
CA SER A 132 -14.58 -23.21 3.17
C SER A 132 -15.79 -23.40 4.09
N HIS A 133 -16.31 -22.30 4.63
CA HIS A 133 -17.48 -22.27 5.49
C HIS A 133 -18.24 -20.96 5.27
N ASN A 134 -19.54 -20.95 5.56
CA ASN A 134 -20.40 -19.78 5.36
C ASN A 134 -19.89 -18.52 6.11
N LYS A 135 -19.24 -18.71 7.27
CA LYS A 135 -18.62 -17.63 8.06
C LYS A 135 -17.50 -16.87 7.34
N TRP A 136 -16.90 -17.48 6.31
CA TRP A 136 -15.82 -16.89 5.51
C TRP A 136 -16.30 -16.30 4.19
N VAL A 137 -17.57 -16.53 3.83
CA VAL A 137 -18.15 -16.06 2.57
C VAL A 137 -18.77 -14.67 2.72
N SER A 138 -19.02 -14.20 3.95
CA SER A 138 -19.58 -12.87 4.19
C SER A 138 -18.61 -11.75 3.86
N ASN A 139 -19.15 -10.58 3.52
CA ASN A 139 -18.44 -9.32 3.45
C ASN A 139 -19.31 -8.23 4.09
N PRO A 140 -18.91 -7.62 5.22
CA PRO A 140 -17.66 -7.87 5.97
C PRO A 140 -17.66 -9.19 6.76
N ILE A 141 -16.53 -9.52 7.41
CA ILE A 141 -16.43 -10.51 8.50
C ILE A 141 -16.23 -9.75 9.82
N SER A 142 -17.10 -9.99 10.80
CA SER A 142 -16.98 -9.38 12.13
C SER A 142 -16.02 -10.16 13.02
N ILE A 143 -15.06 -9.46 13.61
CA ILE A 143 -14.09 -10.00 14.57
C ILE A 143 -14.16 -9.24 15.89
N VAL A 144 -13.64 -9.86 16.94
CA VAL A 144 -13.46 -9.28 18.27
C VAL A 144 -11.97 -9.06 18.47
N ARG A 145 -11.59 -7.81 18.72
CA ARG A 145 -10.25 -7.38 19.11
C ARG A 145 -10.21 -7.24 20.63
N GLN A 146 -9.26 -7.89 21.29
CA GLN A 146 -9.04 -7.77 22.74
C GLN A 146 -7.60 -7.37 23.04
N TRP A 147 -7.43 -6.43 23.97
CA TRP A 147 -6.12 -5.97 24.44
C TRP A 147 -6.20 -5.53 25.90
N GLU A 148 -5.05 -5.42 26.56
CA GLU A 148 -4.96 -4.87 27.91
C GLU A 148 -4.57 -3.39 27.84
N GLU A 149 -5.31 -2.54 28.56
CA GLU A 149 -5.01 -1.12 28.71
C GLU A 149 -5.24 -0.71 30.17
N ASN A 150 -4.22 -0.13 30.82
CA ASN A 150 -4.29 0.28 32.23
C ASN A 150 -4.71 -0.84 33.21
N GLN A 151 -4.25 -2.08 32.97
CA GLN A 151 -4.60 -3.29 33.76
C GLN A 151 -6.07 -3.73 33.62
N GLU A 152 -6.79 -3.20 32.62
CA GLU A 152 -8.15 -3.60 32.29
C GLU A 152 -8.21 -4.18 30.88
N TRP A 153 -8.97 -5.27 30.74
CA TRP A 153 -9.24 -5.86 29.44
C TRP A 153 -10.23 -5.01 28.65
N GLN A 154 -9.79 -4.59 27.47
CA GLN A 154 -10.60 -3.89 26.50
C GLN A 154 -11.05 -4.85 25.42
N GLU A 155 -12.24 -4.58 24.87
CA GLU A 155 -12.80 -5.34 23.76
C GLU A 155 -13.44 -4.39 22.75
N GLN A 156 -13.24 -4.69 21.47
CA GLN A 156 -13.87 -3.97 20.38
C GLN A 156 -14.34 -4.95 19.30
N LEU A 157 -15.60 -4.78 18.88
CA LEU A 157 -16.11 -5.42 17.66
C LEU A 157 -15.64 -4.63 16.44
N VAL A 158 -15.05 -5.31 15.47
CA VAL A 158 -14.52 -4.71 14.24
C VAL A 158 -15.01 -5.50 13.04
N ASP A 159 -15.52 -4.80 12.02
CA ASP A 159 -15.90 -5.39 10.75
C ASP A 159 -14.75 -5.28 9.76
N VAL A 160 -14.27 -6.43 9.27
CA VAL A 160 -13.16 -6.51 8.33
C VAL A 160 -13.70 -6.78 6.92
N PRO A 161 -13.43 -5.90 5.93
CA PRO A 161 -13.81 -6.16 4.55
C PRO A 161 -13.18 -7.45 4.03
N ASN A 162 -13.96 -8.29 3.36
CA ASN A 162 -13.53 -9.61 2.93
C ASN A 162 -13.97 -9.94 1.50
N ILE A 163 -13.04 -10.53 0.74
CA ILE A 163 -13.27 -11.02 -0.61
C ILE A 163 -13.33 -12.55 -0.57
N SER A 164 -14.48 -13.10 -0.95
CA SER A 164 -14.74 -14.55 -1.00
C SER A 164 -15.38 -14.97 -2.33
N SER A 165 -15.73 -14.00 -3.17
CA SER A 165 -16.39 -14.19 -4.46
C SER A 165 -15.85 -13.22 -5.50
N LEU A 166 -16.08 -13.54 -6.79
CA LEU A 166 -15.71 -12.63 -7.89
C LEU A 166 -16.47 -11.32 -7.86
N ASP A 167 -17.70 -11.31 -7.32
CA ASP A 167 -18.48 -10.08 -7.23
C ASP A 167 -17.95 -9.15 -6.13
N HIS A 168 -17.49 -9.71 -4.99
CA HIS A 168 -16.76 -8.91 -3.99
C HIS A 168 -15.49 -8.30 -4.59
N LEU A 169 -14.73 -9.10 -5.35
CA LEU A 169 -13.51 -8.62 -6.00
C LEU A 169 -13.80 -7.50 -7.02
N LYS A 170 -14.83 -7.66 -7.86
CA LYS A 170 -15.20 -6.62 -8.84
C LYS A 170 -15.59 -5.32 -8.17
N SER A 171 -16.38 -5.38 -7.08
CA SER A 171 -16.73 -4.19 -6.30
C SER A 171 -15.48 -3.51 -5.73
N TYR A 172 -14.57 -4.29 -5.15
CA TYR A 172 -13.29 -3.77 -4.64
C TYR A 172 -12.43 -3.12 -5.74
N ILE A 173 -12.30 -3.74 -6.91
CA ILE A 173 -11.57 -3.17 -8.06
C ILE A 173 -12.23 -1.84 -8.50
N ALA A 174 -13.55 -1.80 -8.59
CA ALA A 174 -14.27 -0.58 -8.96
C ALA A 174 -14.06 0.56 -7.94
N GLU A 175 -14.04 0.24 -6.64
CA GLU A 175 -13.72 1.21 -5.58
C GLU A 175 -12.29 1.73 -5.70
N LEU A 176 -11.32 0.85 -5.98
CA LEU A 176 -9.93 1.23 -6.22
C LEU A 176 -9.82 2.17 -7.42
N ASP A 177 -10.50 1.86 -8.53
CA ASP A 177 -10.49 2.69 -9.73
C ASP A 177 -11.18 4.04 -9.53
N GLN A 178 -12.28 4.07 -8.77
CA GLN A 178 -12.93 5.32 -8.39
C GLN A 178 -12.00 6.19 -7.53
N LYS A 179 -11.32 5.60 -6.54
CA LYS A 179 -10.33 6.31 -5.71
C LYS A 179 -9.15 6.81 -6.54
N ARG A 180 -8.63 5.99 -7.47
CA ARG A 180 -7.60 6.43 -8.44
C ARG A 180 -8.05 7.66 -9.21
N GLN A 181 -9.30 7.66 -9.70
CA GLN A 181 -9.84 8.78 -10.45
C GLN A 181 -10.03 10.04 -9.58
N GLN A 182 -10.55 9.89 -8.36
CA GLN A 182 -10.70 10.99 -7.40
C GLN A 182 -9.35 11.60 -7.04
N ASN A 183 -8.37 10.77 -6.70
CA ASN A 183 -7.00 11.17 -6.38
C ASN A 183 -6.34 11.91 -7.55
N LYS A 184 -6.52 11.39 -8.77
CA LYS A 184 -6.00 12.02 -9.98
C LYS A 184 -6.67 13.37 -10.25
N ASN A 185 -7.98 13.48 -10.04
CA ASN A 185 -8.69 14.76 -10.18
C ASN A 185 -8.17 15.78 -9.17
N TYR A 186 -7.99 15.37 -7.90
CA TYR A 186 -7.46 16.25 -6.87
C TYR A 186 -6.06 16.80 -7.23
N LEU A 187 -5.11 15.94 -7.62
CA LEU A 187 -3.78 16.39 -8.05
C LEU A 187 -3.82 17.27 -9.32
N ARG A 188 -4.85 17.11 -10.16
CA ARG A 188 -5.05 17.92 -11.37
C ARG A 188 -5.56 19.32 -11.07
N ASP A 189 -6.36 19.45 -10.02
CA ASP A 189 -6.95 20.71 -9.60
C ASP A 189 -5.95 21.59 -8.84
N LEU A 190 -4.76 21.05 -8.49
CA LEU A 190 -3.67 21.83 -7.94
C LEU A 190 -3.20 22.92 -8.92
N THR A 191 -3.10 24.14 -8.41
CA THR A 191 -2.62 25.33 -9.12
C THR A 191 -1.18 25.64 -8.75
N LEU A 192 -0.54 26.57 -9.46
CA LEU A 192 0.83 26.98 -9.17
C LEU A 192 0.99 27.57 -7.76
N GLN A 193 -0.04 28.26 -7.26
CA GLN A 193 -0.11 28.94 -5.96
C GLN A 193 -1.58 28.99 -5.51
N ASP A 194 -1.81 29.44 -4.27
CA ASP A 194 -3.15 29.68 -3.70
C ASP A 194 -4.01 28.42 -3.56
N ASN A 195 -3.37 27.27 -3.38
CA ASN A 195 -4.07 26.02 -3.07
C ASN A 195 -4.57 26.09 -1.62
N VAL A 196 -5.88 25.95 -1.42
CA VAL A 196 -6.52 26.07 -0.08
C VAL A 196 -5.91 25.09 0.93
N ASP A 197 -5.63 23.87 0.50
CA ASP A 197 -5.09 22.81 1.37
C ASP A 197 -3.58 22.97 1.62
N PHE A 198 -2.88 23.79 0.82
CA PHE A 198 -1.43 23.95 0.86
C PHE A 198 -1.02 25.42 0.67
N PRO A 199 -1.42 26.33 1.56
CA PRO A 199 -1.20 27.77 1.40
C PRO A 199 0.29 28.16 1.36
N ASN A 200 1.17 27.34 1.95
CA ASN A 200 2.61 27.60 2.02
C ASN A 200 3.39 26.91 0.89
N LEU A 201 2.71 26.24 -0.04
CA LEU A 201 3.34 25.54 -1.15
C LEU A 201 3.20 26.27 -2.49
N ILE A 202 4.30 26.26 -3.25
CA ILE A 202 4.35 26.81 -4.61
C ILE A 202 4.69 25.67 -5.58
N PHE A 203 3.79 25.35 -6.51
CA PHE A 203 4.03 24.30 -7.48
C PHE A 203 4.65 24.86 -8.76
N CYS A 204 5.75 24.27 -9.22
CA CYS A 204 6.27 24.52 -10.56
C CYS A 204 5.42 23.79 -11.60
N LYS A 205 5.38 24.31 -12.84
CA LYS A 205 4.67 23.65 -13.96
C LYS A 205 5.13 22.20 -14.19
N SER A 206 6.41 21.93 -13.99
CA SER A 206 7.00 20.58 -14.06
C SER A 206 6.43 19.67 -12.97
N ALA A 207 6.32 20.14 -11.73
CA ALA A 207 5.72 19.37 -10.65
C ALA A 207 4.26 19.03 -10.95
N LEU A 208 3.43 20.01 -11.33
CA LEU A 208 2.02 19.78 -11.70
C LEU A 208 1.89 18.78 -12.86
N LYS A 209 2.72 18.90 -13.89
CA LYS A 209 2.73 17.94 -15.00
C LYS A 209 3.02 16.52 -14.53
N ASN A 210 3.97 16.36 -13.62
CA ASN A 210 4.39 15.04 -13.15
C ASN A 210 3.40 14.41 -12.18
N LEU A 211 2.81 15.22 -11.28
CA LEU A 211 1.73 14.78 -10.39
C LEU A 211 0.51 14.29 -11.17
N ASN A 212 0.30 14.83 -12.37
CA ASN A 212 -0.76 14.41 -13.30
C ASN A 212 -0.39 13.23 -14.21
N SER A 213 0.81 12.67 -14.08
CA SER A 213 1.26 11.56 -14.93
C SER A 213 0.57 10.25 -14.57
N SER A 214 0.42 9.35 -15.56
CA SER A 214 -0.10 8.00 -15.34
C SER A 214 0.80 7.11 -14.47
N SER A 215 2.03 7.55 -14.17
CA SER A 215 2.96 6.85 -13.28
C SER A 215 2.70 7.08 -11.79
N VAL A 216 1.79 7.98 -11.43
CA VAL A 216 1.36 8.19 -10.03
C VAL A 216 0.30 7.15 -9.67
N THR A 217 0.62 6.29 -8.72
CA THR A 217 -0.26 5.23 -8.19
C THR A 217 -1.11 5.72 -7.01
N VAL A 218 -2.03 4.89 -6.51
CA VAL A 218 -2.81 5.20 -5.30
C VAL A 218 -1.91 5.32 -4.07
N ASP A 219 -0.94 4.42 -3.94
CA ASP A 219 0.02 4.46 -2.84
C ASP A 219 0.90 5.70 -2.93
N ASP A 220 1.28 6.13 -4.15
CA ASP A 220 1.99 7.40 -4.33
C ASP A 220 1.12 8.57 -3.87
N PHE A 221 -0.18 8.59 -4.18
CA PHE A 221 -1.06 9.69 -3.81
C PHE A 221 -1.05 9.95 -2.30
N HIS A 222 -1.27 8.95 -1.46
CA HIS A 222 -1.25 9.16 -0.01
C HIS A 222 0.09 9.70 0.49
N LYS A 223 1.20 9.17 -0.05
CA LYS A 223 2.53 9.63 0.34
C LYS A 223 2.83 11.04 -0.17
N ILE A 224 2.35 11.40 -1.35
CA ILE A 224 2.44 12.76 -1.91
C ILE A 224 1.67 13.70 -0.99
N ILE A 225 0.40 13.43 -0.71
CA ILE A 225 -0.43 14.30 0.15
C ILE A 225 0.20 14.44 1.53
N ASN A 226 0.63 13.34 2.15
CA ASN A 226 1.30 13.37 3.44
C ASN A 226 2.58 14.23 3.42
N ALA A 227 3.41 14.08 2.39
CA ALA A 227 4.61 14.91 2.24
C ALA A 227 4.27 16.38 2.01
N LEU A 228 3.25 16.70 1.22
CA LEU A 228 2.80 18.07 0.98
C LEU A 228 2.27 18.71 2.27
N LEU A 229 1.42 18.02 3.04
CA LEU A 229 0.95 18.49 4.35
C LEU A 229 2.12 18.74 5.31
N LYS A 230 3.00 17.75 5.47
CA LYS A 230 4.18 17.86 6.35
C LYS A 230 5.09 19.02 5.96
N LEU A 231 5.35 19.23 4.67
CA LEU A 231 6.13 20.38 4.19
C LEU A 231 5.42 21.71 4.41
N ASN A 232 4.11 21.76 4.13
CA ASN A 232 3.28 22.95 4.29
C ASN A 232 3.25 23.45 5.74
N ASP A 233 3.21 22.53 6.69
CA ASP A 233 3.11 22.87 8.10
C ASP A 233 4.50 23.11 8.72
N ALA A 234 5.48 22.27 8.40
CA ALA A 234 6.82 22.38 8.95
C ALA A 234 7.52 23.69 8.57
N ILE A 235 7.32 24.20 7.35
CA ILE A 235 7.98 25.43 6.90
C ILE A 235 7.63 26.66 7.75
N LEU A 236 6.46 26.66 8.41
CA LEU A 236 6.05 27.77 9.29
C LEU A 236 6.87 27.87 10.58
N ILE A 237 7.52 26.77 10.97
CA ILE A 237 8.26 26.65 12.25
C ILE A 237 9.73 26.28 12.03
N SER A 238 10.22 26.36 10.80
CA SER A 238 11.60 26.01 10.42
C SER A 238 12.33 27.22 9.83
N ASN A 239 13.55 27.44 10.29
CA ASN A 239 14.42 28.55 9.83
C ASN A 239 15.54 28.08 8.89
N ASN A 240 15.71 26.77 8.76
CA ASN A 240 16.76 26.13 7.97
C ASN A 240 16.36 24.69 7.61
N LEU A 241 17.21 24.01 6.83
CA LEU A 241 16.94 22.65 6.34
C LEU A 241 16.92 21.60 7.45
N GLU A 242 17.78 21.73 8.47
CA GLU A 242 17.84 20.77 9.58
C GLU A 242 16.53 20.80 10.37
N GLU A 243 16.04 22.00 10.68
CA GLU A 243 14.73 22.19 11.30
C GLU A 243 13.59 21.71 10.42
N LEU A 244 13.66 21.92 9.10
CA LEU A 244 12.62 21.42 8.17
C LEU A 244 12.57 19.89 8.16
N ILE A 245 13.72 19.22 8.17
CA ILE A 245 13.81 17.75 8.27
C ILE A 245 13.18 17.27 9.59
N LEU A 246 13.58 17.89 10.70
CA LEU A 246 13.09 17.51 12.03
C LEU A 246 11.58 17.70 12.15
N ASN A 247 11.07 18.89 11.78
CA ASN A 247 9.68 19.27 11.99
C ASN A 247 8.71 18.58 11.01
N SER A 248 9.17 18.24 9.80
CA SER A 248 8.36 17.49 8.84
C SER A 248 8.39 15.98 9.08
N GLU A 249 9.42 15.50 9.79
CA GLU A 249 9.78 14.08 9.92
C GLU A 249 9.91 13.39 8.54
N LEU A 250 10.25 14.16 7.51
CA LEU A 250 10.49 13.65 6.17
C LEU A 250 11.98 13.35 5.99
N THR A 251 12.27 12.35 5.17
CA THR A 251 13.64 12.04 4.76
C THR A 251 14.02 12.97 3.61
N ILE A 252 14.64 14.10 3.92
CA ILE A 252 15.10 15.10 2.94
C ILE A 252 16.63 15.09 2.89
N SER A 253 17.19 15.14 1.69
CA SER A 253 18.62 15.34 1.50
C SER A 253 18.92 16.03 0.18
N GLY A 254 20.13 16.58 0.07
CA GLY A 254 20.65 17.14 -1.18
C GLY A 254 21.19 16.08 -2.13
N GLU A 255 21.68 16.56 -3.26
CA GLU A 255 22.46 15.77 -4.22
C GLU A 255 23.91 15.67 -3.74
N SER A 256 24.66 14.70 -4.27
CA SER A 256 26.09 14.60 -3.96
C SER A 256 26.89 15.70 -4.65
N ASN A 257 27.94 16.22 -3.99
CA ASN A 257 28.84 17.22 -4.58
C ASN A 257 29.34 16.84 -5.99
N PRO A 258 29.80 15.59 -6.25
CA PRO A 258 30.19 15.19 -7.59
C PRO A 258 29.06 15.37 -8.60
N THR A 259 27.83 15.00 -8.25
CA THR A 259 26.67 15.14 -9.15
C THR A 259 26.39 16.60 -9.50
N MET A 260 26.55 17.50 -8.52
CA MET A 260 26.32 18.93 -8.71
C MET A 260 27.45 19.65 -9.46
N GLU A 261 28.68 19.14 -9.41
CA GLU A 261 29.81 19.65 -10.18
C GLU A 261 29.68 19.39 -11.69
N TYR A 262 29.04 18.28 -12.09
CA TYR A 262 28.78 18.00 -13.50
C TYR A 262 27.53 18.71 -14.01
N ARG A 263 27.76 19.73 -14.85
CA ARG A 263 26.71 20.57 -15.45
C ARG A 263 25.54 19.82 -16.09
N LYS A 264 25.77 18.62 -16.65
CA LYS A 264 24.71 17.77 -17.24
C LYS A 264 23.68 17.34 -16.20
N TYR A 265 24.11 17.00 -14.98
CA TYR A 265 23.23 16.49 -13.92
C TYR A 265 22.63 17.61 -13.09
N ALA A 266 23.42 18.66 -12.77
CA ALA A 266 22.92 19.85 -12.10
C ALA A 266 21.75 20.50 -12.86
N ARG A 267 21.85 20.61 -14.19
CA ARG A 267 20.78 21.15 -15.06
C ARG A 267 19.46 20.38 -14.97
N GLN A 268 19.46 19.12 -14.58
CA GLN A 268 18.23 18.34 -14.43
C GLN A 268 17.48 18.66 -13.14
N ARG A 269 18.14 19.32 -12.18
CA ARG A 269 17.55 19.86 -10.95
C ARG A 269 17.18 21.34 -11.09
N GLU A 270 17.38 21.94 -12.26
CA GLU A 270 16.91 23.30 -12.54
C GLU A 270 15.44 23.25 -13.00
N PHE A 271 14.55 23.88 -12.24
CA PHE A 271 13.14 24.01 -12.59
C PHE A 271 12.74 25.47 -12.69
N ILE A 272 11.64 25.73 -13.41
CA ILE A 272 11.12 27.08 -13.57
C ILE A 272 10.12 27.35 -12.45
N HIS A 273 10.59 28.05 -11.42
CA HIS A 273 9.78 28.62 -10.36
C HIS A 273 8.85 29.71 -10.93
N PRO A 274 7.56 29.76 -10.54
CA PRO A 274 6.59 30.69 -11.12
C PRO A 274 6.93 32.18 -10.93
N ILE A 275 7.55 32.53 -9.79
CA ILE A 275 7.98 33.91 -9.47
C ILE A 275 9.48 34.14 -9.80
N LEU A 276 10.37 33.33 -9.21
CA LEU A 276 11.83 33.50 -9.28
C LEU A 276 12.46 33.09 -10.62
N GLY A 277 11.72 32.46 -11.53
CA GLY A 277 12.26 31.96 -12.78
C GLY A 277 13.06 30.68 -12.60
N ARG A 278 14.17 30.51 -13.33
CA ARG A 278 14.94 29.27 -13.30
C ARG A 278 15.75 29.17 -12.00
N MET A 279 15.43 28.19 -11.17
CA MET A 279 16.06 27.95 -9.87
C MET A 279 16.54 26.50 -9.75
N LEU A 280 17.53 26.27 -8.90
CA LEU A 280 18.06 24.96 -8.59
C LEU A 280 17.33 24.35 -7.39
N PHE A 281 16.77 23.15 -7.55
CA PHE A 281 16.05 22.40 -6.51
C PHE A 281 16.85 21.14 -6.15
N GLU A 282 17.95 21.35 -5.42
CA GLU A 282 18.86 20.27 -5.04
C GLU A 282 18.26 19.31 -4.02
N GLN A 283 17.53 19.87 -3.03
CA GLN A 283 16.95 19.12 -1.94
C GLN A 283 15.76 18.29 -2.43
N HIS A 284 15.63 17.07 -1.90
CA HIS A 284 14.53 16.20 -2.30
C HIS A 284 14.07 15.25 -1.18
N VAL A 285 12.75 15.03 -1.13
CA VAL A 285 12.08 14.07 -0.23
C VAL A 285 12.18 12.65 -0.80
N LYS A 286 12.48 11.66 0.05
CA LYS A 286 12.75 10.26 -0.34
C LYS A 286 11.69 9.23 0.08
N ASN A 287 10.65 9.63 0.81
CA ASN A 287 9.69 8.72 1.46
C ASN A 287 8.75 7.95 0.49
N PHE A 288 8.94 8.08 -0.82
CA PHE A 288 8.10 7.47 -1.86
C PHE A 288 8.61 6.09 -2.30
N PRO A 289 7.73 5.18 -2.77
CA PRO A 289 8.13 3.90 -3.32
C PRO A 289 8.93 4.05 -4.63
N ASP A 290 9.51 2.95 -5.12
CA ASP A 290 10.16 2.86 -6.44
C ASP A 290 11.27 3.91 -6.69
N ALA A 291 11.98 4.28 -5.62
CA ALA A 291 12.99 5.34 -5.66
C ALA A 291 12.48 6.68 -6.23
N LYS A 292 11.17 6.96 -6.10
CA LYS A 292 10.60 8.26 -6.47
C LYS A 292 11.07 9.34 -5.49
N ARG A 293 11.17 10.57 -5.99
CA ARG A 293 11.69 11.75 -5.30
C ARG A 293 10.80 12.96 -5.57
N MET A 294 10.66 13.82 -4.57
CA MET A 294 10.04 15.13 -4.72
C MET A 294 11.12 16.21 -4.52
N HIS A 295 11.51 16.93 -5.57
CA HIS A 295 12.49 18.00 -5.48
C HIS A 295 11.85 19.29 -4.98
N ILE A 296 12.48 19.91 -4.00
CA ILE A 296 11.95 21.07 -3.28
C ILE A 296 12.96 22.23 -3.23
N LEU A 297 12.44 23.44 -3.06
CA LEU A 297 13.20 24.64 -2.77
C LEU A 297 12.48 25.38 -1.63
N ALA A 298 13.07 25.39 -0.44
CA ALA A 298 12.51 26.06 0.72
C ALA A 298 12.99 27.52 0.80
N ASN A 299 12.07 28.42 1.11
CA ASN A 299 12.33 29.82 1.43
C ASN A 299 11.83 30.08 2.85
N TYR A 300 12.77 30.09 3.79
CA TYR A 300 12.50 30.27 5.22
C TYR A 300 12.20 31.72 5.60
N THR A 301 12.44 32.69 4.71
CA THR A 301 12.06 34.09 4.95
C THR A 301 10.59 34.30 4.65
N ASP A 302 10.10 33.71 3.55
CA ASP A 302 8.71 33.81 3.14
C ASP A 302 7.84 32.64 3.63
N ASN A 303 8.42 31.72 4.42
CA ASN A 303 7.82 30.48 4.89
C ASN A 303 7.13 29.67 3.78
N THR A 304 7.79 29.54 2.62
CA THR A 304 7.25 28.80 1.48
C THR A 304 8.14 27.63 1.08
N VAL A 305 7.52 26.55 0.59
CA VAL A 305 8.23 25.45 -0.07
C VAL A 305 7.75 25.33 -1.49
N SER A 306 8.69 25.46 -2.43
CA SER A 306 8.42 25.27 -3.85
C SER A 306 8.66 23.83 -4.26
N ILE A 307 7.73 23.24 -5.01
CA ILE A 307 7.84 21.88 -5.55
C ILE A 307 8.26 21.95 -7.00
N GLY A 308 9.46 21.46 -7.32
CA GLY A 308 10.05 21.51 -8.65
C GLY A 308 9.70 20.30 -9.51
N TYR A 309 9.67 19.11 -8.91
CA TYR A 309 9.50 17.84 -9.61
C TYR A 309 8.98 16.75 -8.66
N PHE A 310 8.15 15.84 -9.18
CA PHE A 310 7.87 14.54 -8.58
C PHE A 310 8.12 13.45 -9.62
N GLY A 311 8.65 12.28 -9.22
CA GLY A 311 8.82 11.15 -10.12
C GLY A 311 10.05 10.32 -9.78
N SER A 312 10.44 9.40 -10.67
CA SER A 312 11.64 8.58 -10.49
C SER A 312 12.90 9.42 -10.25
N HIS A 313 13.85 8.85 -9.50
CA HIS A 313 15.17 9.42 -9.27
C HIS A 313 15.82 9.94 -10.57
N LEU A 314 16.29 11.18 -10.53
CA LEU A 314 16.94 11.81 -11.68
C LEU A 314 18.38 11.27 -11.83
N PRO A 315 18.88 11.04 -13.06
CA PRO A 315 20.22 10.53 -13.32
C PRO A 315 21.32 11.26 -12.55
N THR A 316 22.31 10.51 -12.07
CA THR A 316 23.48 11.03 -11.34
C THR A 316 24.78 10.53 -11.98
N VAL A 317 25.93 10.92 -11.44
CA VAL A 317 27.24 10.41 -11.89
C VAL A 317 27.37 8.90 -11.65
N ASN A 318 26.86 8.43 -10.51
CA ASN A 318 26.96 7.03 -10.10
C ASN A 318 25.85 6.16 -10.70
N ASP A 319 24.78 6.79 -11.18
CA ASP A 319 23.64 6.14 -11.83
C ASP A 319 23.28 6.90 -13.13
N PRO A 320 24.14 6.79 -14.17
CA PRO A 320 23.88 7.41 -15.45
C PRO A 320 22.81 6.62 -16.22
N LYS A 321 21.84 7.32 -16.80
CA LYS A 321 21.00 6.79 -17.89
C LYS A 321 21.74 6.77 -19.21
#